data_AF-A0A9D4UA94-F1
#
_entry.id   AF-A0A9D4UA94-F1
#
_cell.length_a   1.000
_cell.length_b   1.000
_cell.length_c   1.000
_cell.angle_alpha   90.00
_cell.angle_beta   90.00
_cell.angle_gamma   90.00
#
_symmetry.space_group_name_H-M   'P 1'
#
loop_
_entity.id
_entity.type
_entity.pdbx_description
1 polymer ?
#
loop_
_entity_poly.entity_id
_entity_poly.type
_entity_poly.pdbx_seq_one_letter_code
_entity_poly.pdbx_strand_id
1 'polypeptide(L)'
;MLRRQVIARARAACRAPAAARSFSDKPLDVPPPVSDAFKDKFKQVAPNLQFPKFPSQFMKPRPAVPGTLPTKLTVNFVLPYKTELDAKEV
;
A
#
# COMPACT_ATOMS: atom_id res chain seq x y z
N MET A 1 46.78 -17.69 -51.36
CA MET A 1 47.08 -17.92 -49.92
C MET A 1 45.89 -17.46 -49.09
N LEU A 2 45.06 -18.39 -48.60
CA LEU A 2 43.87 -18.08 -47.79
C LEU A 2 44.24 -18.07 -46.30
N ARG A 3 44.18 -16.90 -45.64
CA ARG A 3 44.31 -16.80 -44.17
C ARG A 3 42.92 -16.86 -43.53
N ARG A 4 42.60 -18.01 -42.90
CA ARG A 4 41.45 -18.15 -42.00
C ARG A 4 41.70 -17.28 -40.75
N GLN A 5 40.83 -16.32 -40.50
CA GLN A 5 40.77 -15.60 -39.21
C GLN A 5 39.64 -16.22 -38.39
N VAL A 6 39.99 -16.82 -37.25
CA VAL A 6 39.03 -17.39 -36.28
C VAL A 6 38.63 -16.27 -35.33
N ILE A 7 37.37 -15.86 -35.36
CA ILE A 7 36.82 -14.86 -34.43
C ILE A 7 36.49 -15.56 -33.10
N ALA A 8 37.31 -15.35 -32.09
CA ALA A 8 37.00 -15.76 -30.72
C ALA A 8 35.98 -14.80 -30.10
N ARG A 9 34.75 -15.26 -29.86
CA ARG A 9 33.75 -14.51 -29.08
C ARG A 9 34.03 -14.70 -27.59
N ALA A 10 34.54 -13.65 -26.94
CA ALA A 10 34.55 -13.57 -25.48
C ALA A 10 33.11 -13.37 -24.98
N ARG A 11 32.61 -14.28 -24.13
CA ARG A 11 31.35 -14.08 -23.40
C ARG A 11 31.62 -13.18 -22.20
N ALA A 12 31.27 -11.90 -22.30
CA ALA A 12 31.18 -11.03 -21.14
C ALA A 12 30.00 -11.50 -20.28
N ALA A 13 30.28 -12.06 -19.10
CA ALA A 13 29.26 -12.36 -18.11
C ALA A 13 28.81 -11.06 -17.44
N CYS A 14 27.71 -10.47 -17.90
CA CYS A 14 27.01 -9.43 -17.16
C CYS A 14 26.40 -10.04 -15.89
N ARG A 15 27.10 -9.94 -14.77
CA ARG A 15 26.51 -10.22 -13.44
C ARG A 15 25.60 -9.06 -13.10
N ALA A 16 24.31 -9.19 -13.42
CA ALA A 16 23.30 -8.25 -12.92
C ALA A 16 23.30 -8.32 -11.38
N PRO A 17 23.37 -7.19 -10.65
CA PRO A 17 23.15 -7.22 -9.22
C PRO A 17 21.70 -7.66 -8.99
N ALA A 18 21.54 -8.76 -8.24
CA ALA A 18 20.23 -9.13 -7.71
C ALA A 18 19.74 -7.94 -6.89
N ALA A 19 18.70 -7.26 -7.38
CA ALA A 19 18.12 -6.12 -6.68
C ALA A 19 17.57 -6.61 -5.34
N ALA A 20 18.34 -6.42 -4.27
CA ALA A 20 17.86 -6.59 -2.92
C ALA A 20 16.78 -5.54 -2.70
N ARG A 21 15.52 -5.94 -2.77
CA ARG A 21 14.39 -5.08 -2.43
C ARG A 21 14.47 -4.79 -0.93
N SER A 22 14.83 -3.58 -0.55
CA SER A 22 14.76 -3.15 0.83
C SER A 22 13.31 -3.11 1.29
N PHE A 23 13.07 -3.50 2.54
CA PHE A 23 11.77 -3.33 3.17
C PHE A 23 11.52 -1.84 3.43
N SER A 24 10.31 -1.36 3.12
CA SER A 24 9.92 0.03 3.33
C SER A 24 9.78 0.30 4.83
N ASP A 25 10.69 1.09 5.40
CA ASP A 25 10.74 1.49 6.82
C ASP A 25 9.92 2.77 7.11
N LYS A 26 9.48 3.47 6.07
CA LYS A 26 8.75 4.73 6.20
C LYS A 26 7.26 4.48 6.45
N PRO A 27 6.65 5.14 7.46
CA PRO A 27 5.20 5.21 7.57
C PRO A 27 4.64 5.80 6.26
N LEU A 28 3.77 5.06 5.59
CA LEU A 28 3.03 5.61 4.46
C LEU A 28 2.10 6.69 5.00
N ASP A 29 2.32 7.94 4.57
CA ASP A 29 1.36 9.00 4.81
C ASP A 29 0.08 8.64 4.06
N VAL A 30 -0.95 8.21 4.80
CA VAL A 30 -2.22 7.81 4.22
C VAL A 30 -2.96 9.09 3.86
N PRO A 31 -3.18 9.39 2.57
CA PRO A 31 -3.88 10.60 2.19
C PRO A 31 -5.27 10.64 2.84
N PRO A 32 -5.77 11.84 3.20
CA PRO A 32 -7.11 11.96 3.74
C PRO A 32 -8.11 11.33 2.77
N PRO A 33 -9.13 10.62 3.30
CA PRO A 33 -10.03 9.77 2.51
C PRO A 33 -10.88 10.56 1.50
N VAL A 34 -10.95 11.88 1.65
CA VAL A 34 -11.60 12.80 0.73
C VAL A 34 -10.63 13.93 0.44
N SER A 35 -10.22 14.06 -0.82
CA SER A 35 -9.44 15.21 -1.27
C SER A 35 -10.33 16.45 -1.32
N ASP A 36 -9.77 17.62 -0.99
CA ASP A 36 -10.54 18.86 -1.04
C ASP A 36 -11.05 19.16 -2.45
N ALA A 37 -10.29 18.75 -3.48
CA ALA A 37 -10.72 18.77 -4.87
C ALA A 37 -12.05 18.01 -5.12
N PHE A 38 -12.27 16.88 -4.44
CA PHE A 38 -13.53 16.14 -4.57
C PHE A 38 -14.71 16.90 -3.95
N LYS A 39 -14.52 17.56 -2.81
CA LYS A 39 -15.57 18.36 -2.15
C LYS A 39 -16.02 19.52 -3.05
N ASP A 40 -15.07 20.18 -3.71
CA ASP A 40 -15.36 21.31 -4.59
C ASP A 40 -16.12 20.87 -5.85
N LYS A 41 -15.72 19.75 -6.45
CA LYS A 41 -16.43 19.15 -7.57
C LYS A 41 -17.83 18.66 -7.19
N PHE A 42 -18.00 18.08 -6.00
CA PHE A 42 -19.31 17.66 -5.52
C PHE A 42 -20.27 18.86 -5.36
N LYS A 43 -19.81 19.95 -4.74
CA LYS A 43 -20.61 21.18 -4.59
C LYS A 43 -21.01 21.78 -5.93
N GLN A 44 -20.14 21.68 -6.94
CA GLN A 44 -20.45 22.14 -8.30
C GLN A 44 -21.56 21.30 -8.96
N VAL A 45 -21.54 19.98 -8.80
CA VAL A 45 -22.50 19.06 -9.44
C VAL A 45 -23.83 19.01 -8.69
N ALA A 46 -23.80 19.12 -7.36
CA ALA A 46 -24.96 18.90 -6.50
C ALA A 46 -25.04 19.96 -5.38
N PRO A 47 -25.33 21.23 -5.71
CA PRO A 47 -25.33 22.33 -4.75
C PRO A 47 -26.41 22.22 -3.67
N ASN A 48 -27.51 21.51 -3.94
CA ASN A 48 -28.65 21.36 -3.02
C ASN A 48 -28.52 20.14 -2.09
N LEU A 49 -27.51 19.29 -2.29
CA LEU A 49 -27.30 18.07 -1.52
C LEU A 49 -26.23 18.29 -0.45
N GLN A 50 -26.50 17.82 0.78
CA GLN A 50 -25.49 17.79 1.82
C GLN A 50 -24.39 16.79 1.42
N PHE A 51 -23.13 17.16 1.69
CA PHE A 51 -22.00 16.32 1.36
C PHE A 51 -22.12 14.96 2.09
N PRO A 52 -22.03 13.83 1.37
CA PRO A 52 -22.22 12.51 1.95
C PRO A 52 -21.14 12.20 2.99
N LYS A 53 -21.50 11.39 3.99
CA LYS A 53 -20.54 10.87 4.96
C LYS A 53 -19.79 9.69 4.37
N PHE A 54 -18.49 9.61 4.65
CA PHE A 54 -17.60 8.55 4.18
C PHE A 54 -17.36 7.52 5.27
N PRO A 55 -17.24 6.21 4.95
CA PRO A 55 -16.94 5.17 5.93
C PRO A 55 -15.74 5.50 6.82
N SER A 56 -14.71 6.11 6.23
CA SER A 56 -13.50 6.57 6.92
C SER A 56 -13.74 7.60 8.03
N GLN A 57 -14.84 8.36 7.97
CA GLN A 57 -15.21 9.32 9.03
C GLN A 57 -15.75 8.62 10.27
N PHE A 58 -16.22 7.37 10.14
CA PHE A 58 -16.71 6.55 11.24
C PHE A 58 -15.62 5.63 11.81
N MET A 59 -14.44 5.56 11.16
CA MET A 59 -13.34 4.70 11.56
C MET A 59 -12.22 5.51 12.20
N LYS A 60 -11.56 4.92 13.20
CA LYS A 60 -10.34 5.48 13.76
C LYS A 60 -9.21 5.39 12.71
N PRO A 61 -8.32 6.39 12.61
CA PRO A 61 -7.14 6.29 11.75
C PRO A 61 -6.32 5.05 12.09
N ARG A 62 -5.72 4.44 11.06
CA ARG A 62 -4.85 3.29 11.25
C ARG A 62 -3.65 3.71 12.13
N PRO A 63 -3.34 3.00 13.22
CA PRO A 63 -2.14 3.28 14.00
C PRO A 63 -0.88 3.02 13.19
N ALA A 64 0.21 3.70 13.53
CA ALA A 64 1.51 3.48 12.90
C ALA A 64 1.93 2.01 13.03
N VAL A 65 2.53 1.46 11.97
CA VAL A 65 3.03 0.08 11.99
C VAL A 65 4.20 0.01 12.97
N PRO A 66 4.16 -0.86 13.99
CA PRO A 66 5.29 -1.02 14.90
C PRO A 66 6.50 -1.58 14.15
N GLY A 67 7.68 -1.05 14.45
CA GLY A 67 8.93 -1.49 13.82
C GLY A 67 9.41 -2.89 14.23
N THR A 68 8.82 -3.45 15.28
CA THR A 68 9.10 -4.80 15.79
C THR A 68 7.90 -5.71 15.60
N LEU A 69 8.16 -6.98 15.28
CA LEU A 69 7.11 -7.99 15.09
C LEU A 69 6.37 -8.24 16.42
N PRO A 70 5.04 -8.04 16.47
CA PRO A 70 4.27 -8.30 17.68
C PRO A 70 4.07 -9.80 17.89
N THR A 71 4.04 -10.23 19.16
CA THR A 71 3.77 -11.62 19.55
C THR A 71 2.29 -12.02 19.46
N LYS A 72 1.38 -11.03 19.54
CA LYS A 72 -0.08 -11.20 19.43
C LYS A 72 -0.64 -10.21 18.41
N LEU A 73 -1.69 -10.61 17.69
CA LEU A 73 -2.36 -9.75 16.71
C LEU A 73 -3.75 -9.34 17.20
N THR A 74 -4.06 -8.05 17.09
CA THR A 74 -5.42 -7.56 17.28
C THR A 74 -6.24 -7.86 16.03
N VAL A 75 -7.28 -8.69 16.16
CA VAL A 75 -8.13 -9.09 15.04
C VAL A 75 -9.58 -8.66 15.25
N ASN A 76 -10.23 -8.27 14.15
CA ASN A 76 -11.65 -7.93 14.11
C ASN A 76 -12.36 -8.95 13.21
N PHE A 77 -13.10 -9.89 13.79
CA PHE A 77 -13.94 -10.84 13.06
C PHE A 77 -15.40 -10.38 13.13
N VAL A 78 -15.87 -9.86 11.99
CA VAL A 78 -17.21 -9.29 11.85
C VAL A 78 -17.97 -10.07 10.79
N LEU A 79 -19.19 -10.46 11.12
CA LEU A 79 -20.17 -11.07 10.22
C LEU A 79 -21.30 -10.06 9.96
N PRO A 80 -22.10 -10.24 8.90
CA PRO A 80 -23.37 -9.53 8.78
C PRO A 80 -24.22 -9.79 10.03
N TYR A 81 -24.60 -8.72 10.75
CA TYR A 81 -25.42 -8.71 11.97
C TYR A 81 -24.79 -9.29 13.25
N LYS A 82 -23.54 -9.76 13.21
CA LYS A 82 -22.87 -10.35 14.38
C LYS A 82 -21.41 -9.96 14.40
N THR A 83 -20.88 -9.70 15.60
CA THR A 83 -19.43 -9.48 15.79
C THR A 83 -18.91 -10.60 16.67
N GLU A 84 -18.04 -11.45 16.13
CA GLU A 84 -17.47 -12.60 16.85
C GLU A 84 -16.27 -12.16 17.70
N LEU A 85 -15.37 -11.36 17.11
CA LEU A 85 -14.20 -10.81 17.80
C LEU A 85 -14.07 -9.33 17.46
N ASP A 86 -14.08 -8.47 18.49
CA ASP A 86 -13.86 -7.03 18.35
C ASP A 86 -12.62 -6.62 19.15
N ALA A 87 -11.60 -6.13 18.46
CA ALA A 87 -10.33 -5.67 19.03
C ALA A 87 -9.67 -6.67 20.01
N LYS A 88 -9.85 -7.98 19.80
CA LYS A 88 -9.28 -9.02 20.66
C LYS A 88 -7.87 -9.40 20.20
N GLU A 89 -7.00 -9.64 21.18
CA GLU A 89 -5.67 -10.21 20.96
C GLU A 89 -5.77 -11.73 20.88
N VAL A 90 -5.19 -12.31 19.83
CA VAL A 90 -5.06 -13.77 19.64
C VAL A 90 -3.58 -14.12 19.57
#